data_AF-A0A1J3EJ74-F1
#
_entry.id   AF-A0A1J3EJ74-F1
#
_cell.length_a   1.000
_cell.length_b   1.000
_cell.length_c   1.000
_cell.angle_alpha   90.00
_cell.angle_beta   90.00
_cell.angle_gamma   90.00
#
_symmetry.space_group_name_H-M   'P 1'
#
loop_
_entity.id
_entity.type
_entity.pdbx_description
1 polymer ?
#
loop_
_entity_poly.entity_id
_entity_poly.type
_entity_poly.pdbx_seq_one_letter_code
_entity_poly.pdbx_strand_id
1 'polypeptide(L)'
;FQNLQEFRFLPLLPWIAITVFMRHSRVYGQPGGVTAAIAALLILGRRNYGAPTDFAIARIVEASIGLLCFVSGEILIKPARATTLARTELSRCLDAVVDCVGSLVLCCEQKSQQEMSKLRSKQAKLKSHVEALERFTAEALTEPNIPFLRPLNAVSYNKLLGSFSKISDLCLYVCEELKNLSGAESAVGFPWDSITRDLKAFQEKLHSSVKCLEEITSTKSLARIQKELQKRKICHDVEAGTNSNDNQSNMELGPSQDDAERFSVSFVMLLKEATDKISGSTAEEVFKSETALCLSSLGFCISRLMQETVCIMAE
;
A
#
# COMPACT_ATOMS: atom_id res chain seq x y z
N PHE A 1 21.83 -45.20 31.70
CA PHE A 1 21.35 -45.13 30.30
C PHE A 1 19.92 -45.63 30.09
N GLN A 2 19.11 -45.88 31.13
CA GLN A 2 17.69 -46.28 30.96
C GLN A 2 16.72 -45.08 30.89
N ASN A 3 17.06 -43.94 31.52
CA ASN A 3 16.19 -42.74 31.55
C ASN A 3 16.17 -41.90 30.25
N LEU A 4 16.94 -42.26 29.22
CA LEU A 4 16.89 -41.59 27.90
C LEU A 4 15.99 -42.32 26.90
N GLN A 5 15.52 -43.54 27.21
CA GLN A 5 14.54 -44.24 26.37
C GLN A 5 13.18 -43.54 26.34
N GLU A 6 12.82 -42.80 27.40
CA GLU A 6 11.58 -42.02 27.48
C GLU A 6 11.58 -40.81 26.53
N PHE A 7 12.75 -40.30 26.14
CA PHE A 7 12.88 -39.19 25.18
C PHE A 7 12.89 -39.63 23.70
N ARG A 8 12.75 -40.93 23.39
CA ARG A 8 12.69 -41.43 21.99
C ARG A 8 11.54 -40.85 21.17
N PHE A 9 10.49 -40.37 21.83
CA PHE A 9 9.32 -39.78 21.19
C PHE A 9 9.43 -38.25 21.02
N LEU A 10 10.43 -37.61 21.63
CA LEU A 10 10.65 -36.18 21.51
C LEU A 10 10.93 -35.74 20.05
N PRO A 11 11.72 -36.49 19.24
CA PRO A 11 11.90 -36.20 17.82
C PRO A 11 10.63 -36.44 16.97
N LEU A 12 9.66 -37.21 17.46
CA LEU A 12 8.38 -37.41 16.79
C LEU A 12 7.43 -36.21 16.98
N LEU A 13 7.57 -35.41 18.03
CA LEU A 13 6.70 -34.25 18.28
C LEU A 13 6.77 -33.20 17.16
N PRO A 14 7.95 -32.77 16.68
CA PRO A 14 8.05 -31.91 15.50
C PRO A 14 7.38 -32.52 14.27
N TRP A 15 7.54 -33.83 14.05
CA TRP A 15 6.96 -34.54 12.91
C TRP A 15 5.43 -34.65 13.00
N ILE A 16 4.87 -34.88 14.19
CA ILE A 16 3.43 -34.86 14.46
C ILE A 16 2.87 -33.46 14.21
N ALA A 17 3.54 -32.42 14.69
CA ALA A 17 3.13 -31.04 14.42
C ALA A 17 3.13 -30.72 12.90
N ILE A 18 4.13 -31.21 12.17
CA ILE A 18 4.24 -31.06 10.71
C ILE A 18 3.14 -31.82 9.96
N THR A 19 2.88 -33.08 10.32
CA THR A 19 1.82 -33.87 9.67
C THR A 19 0.42 -33.30 9.94
N VAL A 20 0.18 -32.79 11.15
CA VAL A 20 -1.05 -32.08 11.50
C VAL A 20 -1.17 -30.77 10.70
N PHE A 21 -0.08 -30.00 10.60
CA PHE A 21 -0.02 -28.78 9.80
C PHE A 21 -0.28 -29.06 8.31
N MET A 22 0.39 -30.06 7.72
CA MET A 22 0.19 -30.46 6.33
C MET A 22 -1.22 -30.97 6.06
N ARG A 23 -1.81 -31.74 6.99
CA ARG A 23 -3.17 -32.28 6.87
C ARG A 23 -4.25 -31.20 6.93
N HIS A 24 -4.04 -30.13 7.71
CA HIS A 24 -5.00 -29.02 7.85
C HIS A 24 -4.70 -27.84 6.90
N SER A 25 -3.52 -27.84 6.26
CA SER A 25 -3.18 -26.84 5.24
C SER A 25 -4.01 -27.06 3.97
N ARG A 26 -4.60 -25.98 3.45
CA ARG A 26 -5.34 -26.00 2.18
C ARG A 26 -4.43 -26.18 0.95
N VAL A 27 -3.12 -25.92 1.03
CA VAL A 27 -2.17 -26.16 -0.10
C VAL A 27 -1.91 -27.64 -0.30
N TYR A 28 -1.57 -28.31 0.79
CA TYR A 28 -1.10 -29.69 0.75
C TYR A 28 -2.26 -30.65 0.92
N GLY A 29 -3.30 -30.22 1.64
CA GLY A 29 -4.57 -30.92 1.83
C GLY A 29 -4.39 -32.35 2.35
N GLN A 30 -5.35 -33.19 2.00
CA GLN A 30 -5.23 -34.63 2.19
C GLN A 30 -3.98 -35.25 1.52
N PRO A 31 -3.59 -34.86 0.28
CA PRO A 31 -2.43 -35.45 -0.39
C PRO A 31 -1.15 -35.33 0.43
N GLY A 32 -0.79 -34.13 0.90
CA GLY A 32 0.45 -33.94 1.65
C GLY A 32 0.45 -34.59 3.04
N GLY A 33 -0.71 -34.63 3.71
CA GLY A 33 -0.85 -35.40 4.96
C GLY A 33 -0.58 -36.89 4.73
N VAL A 34 -1.07 -37.45 3.61
CA VAL A 34 -0.85 -38.85 3.22
C VAL A 34 0.60 -39.09 2.81
N THR A 35 1.24 -38.21 2.03
CA THR A 35 2.65 -38.38 1.65
C THR A 35 3.58 -38.30 2.85
N ALA A 36 3.31 -37.41 3.81
CA ALA A 36 4.07 -37.33 5.05
C ALA A 36 3.87 -38.58 5.93
N ALA A 37 2.65 -39.11 6.01
CA ALA A 37 2.40 -40.39 6.70
C ALA A 37 3.10 -41.57 6.01
N ILE A 38 3.07 -41.65 4.68
CA ILE A 38 3.77 -42.69 3.90
C ILE A 38 5.29 -42.56 4.06
N ALA A 39 5.85 -41.36 4.04
CA ALA A 39 7.27 -41.14 4.30
C ALA A 39 7.67 -41.63 5.71
N ALA A 40 6.85 -41.32 6.72
CA ALA A 40 7.07 -41.82 8.08
C ALA A 40 7.01 -43.35 8.14
N LEU A 41 6.02 -43.97 7.48
CA LEU A 41 5.87 -45.42 7.41
C LEU A 41 7.00 -46.10 6.63
N LEU A 42 7.52 -45.49 5.56
CA LEU A 42 8.67 -46.00 4.80
C LEU A 42 9.97 -45.91 5.61
N ILE A 43 10.11 -44.89 6.45
CA ILE A 43 11.25 -44.73 7.35
C ILE A 43 11.16 -45.72 8.53
N LEU A 44 9.97 -45.93 9.09
CA LEU A 44 9.72 -46.84 10.22
C LEU A 44 9.62 -48.33 9.81
N GLY A 45 9.22 -48.62 8.56
CA GLY A 45 8.84 -49.95 8.08
C GLY A 45 9.95 -50.77 7.43
N ARG A 46 11.15 -50.23 7.22
CA ARG A 46 12.29 -51.00 6.65
C ARG A 46 12.89 -51.94 7.69
N ARG A 47 12.62 -53.24 7.55
CA ARG A 47 13.39 -54.30 8.23
C ARG A 47 14.75 -54.50 7.53
N ASN A 48 15.80 -54.72 8.32
CA ASN A 48 17.20 -55.04 7.94
C ASN A 48 18.27 -53.93 8.06
N TYR A 49 18.08 -52.92 8.92
CA TYR A 49 19.20 -52.16 9.47
C TYR A 49 19.36 -52.52 10.97
N GLY A 50 20.60 -52.66 11.44
CA GLY A 50 20.92 -52.88 12.87
C GLY A 50 20.36 -51.78 13.78
N ALA A 51 20.50 -51.92 15.11
CA ALA A 51 19.98 -51.02 16.17
C ALA A 51 18.89 -50.02 15.67
N PRO A 52 17.66 -50.51 15.45
CA PRO A 52 16.67 -49.94 14.51
C PRO A 52 16.15 -48.53 14.82
N THR A 53 16.55 -47.94 15.94
CA THR A 53 16.07 -46.63 16.38
C THR A 53 16.97 -45.49 15.99
N ASP A 54 18.28 -45.70 15.94
CA ASP A 54 19.21 -44.58 15.82
C ASP A 54 19.26 -44.08 14.37
N PHE A 55 19.12 -44.99 13.40
CA PHE A 55 19.01 -44.66 11.99
C PHE A 55 17.67 -43.99 11.64
N ALA A 56 16.55 -44.50 12.17
CA ALA A 56 15.23 -43.91 11.94
C ALA A 56 15.14 -42.50 12.56
N ILE A 57 15.68 -42.32 13.77
CA ILE A 57 15.78 -41.02 14.43
C ILE A 57 16.67 -40.10 13.61
N ALA A 58 17.85 -40.54 13.16
CA ALA A 58 18.74 -39.71 12.34
C ALA A 58 18.08 -39.25 11.04
N ARG A 59 17.35 -40.13 10.35
CA ARG A 59 16.65 -39.80 9.10
C ARG A 59 15.44 -38.89 9.31
N ILE A 60 14.66 -39.07 10.38
CA ILE A 60 13.56 -38.16 10.74
C ILE A 60 14.11 -36.79 11.13
N VAL A 61 15.20 -36.75 11.89
CA VAL A 61 15.86 -35.50 12.30
C VAL A 61 16.42 -34.77 11.07
N GLU A 62 17.09 -35.46 10.15
CA GLU A 62 17.61 -34.85 8.93
C GLU A 62 16.51 -34.34 8.00
N ALA A 63 15.42 -35.12 7.81
CA ALA A 63 14.26 -34.67 7.04
C ALA A 63 13.56 -33.47 7.71
N SER A 64 13.46 -33.48 9.04
CA SER A 64 12.88 -32.37 9.81
C SER A 64 13.75 -31.12 9.73
N ILE A 65 15.07 -31.25 9.81
CA ILE A 65 16.01 -30.13 9.64
C ILE A 65 15.92 -29.59 8.21
N GLY A 66 15.96 -30.45 7.18
CA GLY A 66 15.83 -30.04 5.79
C GLY A 66 14.52 -29.30 5.51
N LEU A 67 13.41 -29.79 6.07
CA LEU A 67 12.10 -29.14 5.94
C LEU A 67 12.00 -27.85 6.75
N LEU A 68 12.53 -27.81 7.97
CA LEU A 68 12.61 -26.57 8.77
C LEU A 68 13.46 -25.52 8.06
N CYS A 69 14.56 -25.91 7.43
CA CYS A 69 15.38 -25.03 6.60
C CYS A 69 14.64 -24.56 5.34
N PHE A 70 13.84 -25.43 4.70
CA PHE A 70 13.00 -25.06 3.55
C PHE A 70 11.90 -24.07 3.93
N VAL A 71 11.12 -24.38 4.97
CA VAL A 71 10.07 -23.52 5.51
C VAL A 71 10.66 -22.20 6.02
N SER A 72 11.81 -22.24 6.69
CA SER A 72 12.50 -21.02 7.14
C SER A 72 13.05 -20.23 5.96
N GLY A 73 13.55 -20.87 4.91
CA GLY A 73 14.03 -20.19 3.71
C GLY A 73 12.91 -19.46 2.97
N GLU A 74 11.76 -20.14 2.79
CA GLU A 74 10.55 -19.60 2.15
C GLU A 74 9.88 -18.49 2.98
N ILE A 75 9.93 -18.55 4.31
CA ILE A 75 9.28 -17.56 5.20
C ILE A 75 10.22 -16.42 5.60
N LEU A 76 11.49 -16.69 5.90
CA LEU A 76 12.45 -15.70 6.44
C LEU A 76 13.41 -15.12 5.40
N ILE A 77 13.77 -15.87 4.35
CA ILE A 77 14.91 -15.50 3.47
C ILE A 77 14.43 -14.97 2.11
N LYS A 78 13.20 -15.27 1.67
CA LYS A 78 12.58 -14.62 0.52
C LYS A 78 11.16 -14.17 0.84
N PRO A 79 10.82 -12.87 0.71
CA PRO A 79 9.44 -12.41 0.69
C PRO A 79 8.81 -12.78 -0.67
N ALA A 80 8.78 -14.07 -1.01
CA ALA A 80 8.15 -14.56 -2.24
C ALA A 80 6.62 -14.60 -2.13
N ARG A 81 6.10 -14.47 -0.91
CA ARG A 81 4.66 -14.45 -0.65
C ARG A 81 4.05 -13.16 -1.23
N ALA A 82 3.09 -13.31 -2.13
CA ALA A 82 2.33 -12.24 -2.77
C ALA A 82 1.68 -11.30 -1.74
N THR A 83 1.25 -11.81 -0.57
CA THR A 83 0.76 -10.97 0.53
C THR A 83 1.82 -9.95 1.00
N THR A 84 3.08 -10.36 1.15
CA THR A 84 4.18 -9.48 1.58
C THR A 84 4.59 -8.53 0.46
N LEU A 85 4.57 -9.00 -0.78
CA LEU A 85 4.82 -8.17 -1.96
C LEU A 85 3.75 -7.10 -2.13
N ALA A 86 2.46 -7.42 -1.92
CA ALA A 86 1.36 -6.46 -1.96
C ALA A 86 1.53 -5.36 -0.90
N ARG A 87 1.91 -5.70 0.34
CA ARG A 87 2.23 -4.71 1.38
C ARG A 87 3.39 -3.79 0.99
N THR A 88 4.42 -4.37 0.36
CA THR A 88 5.59 -3.60 -0.09
C THR A 88 5.27 -2.70 -1.29
N GLU A 89 4.41 -3.15 -2.21
CA GLU A 89 3.95 -2.30 -3.30
C GLU A 89 2.97 -1.23 -2.82
N LEU A 90 2.18 -1.48 -1.77
CA LEU A 90 1.34 -0.47 -1.17
C LEU A 90 2.17 0.72 -0.66
N SER A 91 3.28 0.46 0.05
CA SER A 91 4.17 1.54 0.50
C SER A 91 4.79 2.29 -0.68
N ARG A 92 5.19 1.57 -1.75
CA ARG A 92 5.70 2.18 -2.99
C ARG A 92 4.65 3.04 -3.70
N CYS A 93 3.38 2.65 -3.68
CA CYS A 93 2.28 3.45 -4.21
C CYS A 93 2.13 4.75 -3.40
N LEU A 94 2.16 4.68 -2.07
CA LEU A 94 2.09 5.87 -1.21
C LEU A 94 3.25 6.84 -1.49
N ASP A 95 4.49 6.33 -1.57
CA ASP A 95 5.65 7.15 -1.92
C ASP A 95 5.50 7.78 -3.31
N ALA A 96 4.97 7.02 -4.27
CA ALA A 96 4.73 7.53 -5.63
C ALA A 96 3.64 8.61 -5.66
N VAL A 97 2.61 8.53 -4.81
CA VAL A 97 1.60 9.60 -4.66
C VAL A 97 2.24 10.86 -4.08
N VAL A 98 3.06 10.74 -3.02
CA VAL A 98 3.81 11.87 -2.44
C VAL A 98 4.68 12.55 -3.51
N ASP A 99 5.41 11.76 -4.30
CA ASP A 99 6.23 12.24 -5.41
C ASP A 99 5.40 12.96 -6.49
N CYS A 100 4.21 12.46 -6.83
CA CYS A 100 3.31 13.08 -7.80
C CYS A 100 2.77 14.42 -7.29
N VAL A 101 2.30 14.48 -6.04
CA VAL A 101 1.82 15.72 -5.41
C VAL A 101 2.95 16.74 -5.31
N GLY A 102 4.17 16.32 -4.94
CA GLY A 102 5.32 17.22 -4.91
C GLY A 102 5.70 17.77 -6.29
N SER A 103 5.64 16.93 -7.33
CA SER A 103 5.87 17.38 -8.71
C SER A 103 4.77 18.31 -9.21
N LEU A 104 3.52 18.10 -8.78
CA LEU A 104 2.39 18.98 -9.07
C LEU A 104 2.59 20.38 -8.48
N VAL A 105 3.02 20.47 -7.21
CA VAL A 105 3.35 21.75 -6.56
C VAL A 105 4.39 22.52 -7.40
N LEU A 106 5.46 21.85 -7.83
CA LEU A 106 6.51 22.45 -8.66
C LEU A 106 6.01 22.88 -10.05
N CYS A 107 5.08 22.13 -10.64
CA CYS A 107 4.46 22.51 -11.91
C CYS A 107 3.65 23.81 -11.78
N CYS A 108 2.91 23.98 -10.68
CA CYS A 108 2.14 25.20 -10.41
C CYS A 108 3.06 26.41 -10.12
N GLU A 109 4.21 26.21 -9.49
CA GLU A 109 5.21 27.26 -9.22
C GLU A 109 5.96 27.72 -10.47
N GLN A 110 6.60 26.77 -11.16
CA GLN A 110 7.59 27.10 -12.19
C GLN A 110 7.00 27.11 -13.60
N LYS A 111 5.84 26.45 -13.79
CA LYS A 111 5.13 26.35 -15.09
C LYS A 111 6.04 25.93 -16.25
N SER A 112 7.09 25.16 -15.95
CA SER A 112 8.08 24.79 -16.94
C SER A 112 7.73 23.44 -17.57
N GLN A 113 8.02 23.31 -18.87
CA GLN A 113 7.85 22.04 -19.58
C GLN A 113 8.65 20.89 -18.95
N GLN A 114 9.78 21.22 -18.31
CA GLN A 114 10.58 20.27 -17.56
C GLN A 114 9.82 19.69 -16.36
N GLU A 115 9.19 20.53 -15.53
CA GLU A 115 8.43 20.04 -14.37
C GLU A 115 7.20 19.21 -14.81
N MET A 116 6.52 19.60 -15.89
CA MET A 116 5.43 18.80 -16.46
C MET A 116 5.90 17.41 -16.91
N SER A 117 7.08 17.33 -17.55
CA SER A 117 7.67 16.03 -17.92
C SER A 117 8.04 15.17 -16.71
N LYS A 118 8.49 15.80 -15.60
CA LYS A 118 8.76 15.10 -14.35
C LYS A 118 7.47 14.55 -13.75
N LEU A 119 6.41 15.35 -13.66
CA LEU A 119 5.11 14.89 -13.17
C LEU A 119 4.59 13.71 -14.00
N ARG A 120 4.70 13.75 -15.32
CA ARG A 120 4.34 12.63 -16.21
C ARG A 120 5.17 11.37 -15.93
N SER A 121 6.47 11.52 -15.69
CA SER A 121 7.33 10.37 -15.34
C SER A 121 6.96 9.75 -13.98
N LYS A 122 6.61 10.58 -12.99
CA LYS A 122 6.16 10.12 -11.66
C LYS A 122 4.78 9.46 -11.73
N GLN A 123 3.88 10.00 -12.55
CA GLN A 123 2.58 9.39 -12.83
C GLN A 123 2.73 8.01 -13.47
N ALA A 124 3.60 7.85 -14.47
CA ALA A 124 3.87 6.56 -15.08
C ALA A 124 4.46 5.55 -14.08
N LYS A 125 5.33 6.01 -13.17
CA LYS A 125 5.85 5.21 -12.06
C LYS A 125 4.73 4.78 -11.11
N LEU A 126 3.84 5.69 -10.70
CA LEU A 126 2.68 5.37 -9.87
C LEU A 126 1.80 4.32 -10.55
N LYS A 127 1.50 4.50 -11.85
CA LYS A 127 0.71 3.53 -12.62
C LYS A 127 1.33 2.13 -12.62
N SER A 128 2.64 2.04 -12.84
CA SER A 128 3.35 0.76 -12.78
C SER A 128 3.28 0.10 -11.40
N HIS A 129 3.34 0.88 -10.31
CA HIS A 129 3.16 0.34 -8.95
C HIS A 129 1.73 -0.11 -8.70
N VAL A 130 0.72 0.61 -9.21
CA VAL A 130 -0.71 0.21 -9.10
C VAL A 130 -0.96 -1.11 -9.82
N GLU A 131 -0.46 -1.27 -11.05
CA GLU A 131 -0.58 -2.52 -11.81
C GLU A 131 0.12 -3.69 -11.08
N ALA A 132 1.28 -3.43 -10.47
CA ALA A 132 1.97 -4.43 -9.66
C ALA A 132 1.19 -4.79 -8.39
N LEU A 133 0.62 -3.80 -7.70
CA LEU A 133 -0.20 -3.97 -6.50
C LEU A 133 -1.47 -4.78 -6.81
N GLU A 134 -2.13 -4.50 -7.93
CA GLU A 134 -3.29 -5.26 -8.41
C GLU A 134 -2.93 -6.73 -8.61
N ARG A 135 -1.82 -6.98 -9.33
CA ARG A 135 -1.33 -8.33 -9.60
C ARG A 135 -1.01 -9.10 -8.32
N PHE A 136 -0.29 -8.48 -7.38
CA PHE A 136 0.05 -9.13 -6.12
C PHE A 136 -1.16 -9.32 -5.21
N THR A 137 -2.13 -8.41 -5.23
CA THR A 137 -3.39 -8.56 -4.50
C THR A 137 -4.19 -9.75 -5.03
N ALA A 138 -4.29 -9.89 -6.36
CA ALA A 138 -4.95 -11.03 -7.00
C ALA A 138 -4.23 -12.35 -6.67
N GLU A 139 -2.90 -12.38 -6.72
CA GLU A 139 -2.12 -13.57 -6.36
C GLU A 139 -2.25 -13.91 -4.87
N ALA A 140 -2.24 -12.91 -3.98
CA ALA A 140 -2.41 -13.08 -2.54
C ALA A 140 -3.77 -13.71 -2.18
N LEU A 141 -4.82 -13.48 -2.97
CA LEU A 141 -6.13 -14.12 -2.77
C LEU A 141 -6.13 -15.62 -3.09
N THR A 142 -5.23 -16.05 -3.98
CA THR A 142 -5.05 -17.47 -4.32
C THR A 142 -4.13 -18.19 -3.34
N GLU A 143 -3.44 -17.45 -2.47
CA GLU A 143 -2.54 -18.04 -1.49
C GLU A 143 -3.29 -18.84 -0.43
N PRO A 144 -2.65 -19.88 0.11
CA PRO A 144 -3.18 -20.55 1.28
C PRO A 144 -3.26 -19.65 2.50
N ASN A 145 -4.35 -19.82 3.24
CA ASN A 145 -4.44 -19.32 4.60
C ASN A 145 -3.49 -20.10 5.51
N ILE A 146 -2.39 -19.46 5.89
CA ILE A 146 -1.44 -19.96 6.88
C ILE A 146 -1.88 -19.39 8.25
N PRO A 147 -2.23 -20.23 9.25
CA PRO A 147 -2.83 -19.78 10.51
C PRO A 147 -2.03 -18.71 11.29
N PHE A 148 -0.71 -18.67 11.10
CA PHE A 148 0.19 -17.75 11.81
C PHE A 148 0.54 -16.48 11.04
N LEU A 149 0.09 -16.38 9.78
CA LEU A 149 0.33 -15.20 8.94
C LEU A 149 -0.99 -14.52 8.65
N ARG A 150 -1.03 -13.21 8.89
CA ARG A 150 -2.23 -12.41 8.71
C ARG A 150 -2.62 -12.35 7.22
N PRO A 151 -3.85 -12.76 6.85
CA PRO A 151 -4.32 -12.71 5.47
C PRO A 151 -4.47 -11.26 5.00
N LEU A 152 -4.38 -11.06 3.68
CA LEU A 152 -4.62 -9.76 3.07
C LEU A 152 -6.11 -9.40 3.15
N ASN A 153 -6.43 -8.16 3.57
CA ASN A 153 -7.80 -7.66 3.47
C ASN A 153 -8.09 -7.23 2.03
N ALA A 154 -8.66 -8.15 1.25
CA ALA A 154 -8.98 -7.92 -0.15
C ALA A 154 -9.90 -6.70 -0.37
N VAL A 155 -10.84 -6.44 0.54
CA VAL A 155 -11.81 -5.36 0.39
C VAL A 155 -11.12 -4.00 0.51
N SER A 156 -10.31 -3.81 1.55
CA SER A 156 -9.54 -2.57 1.73
C SER A 156 -8.50 -2.39 0.62
N TYR A 157 -7.77 -3.45 0.23
CA TYR A 157 -6.80 -3.35 -0.87
C TYR A 157 -7.46 -3.00 -2.21
N ASN A 158 -8.63 -3.55 -2.53
CA ASN A 158 -9.36 -3.18 -3.74
C ASN A 158 -9.85 -1.73 -3.71
N LYS A 159 -10.28 -1.24 -2.54
CA LYS A 159 -10.66 0.17 -2.36
C LYS A 159 -9.46 1.10 -2.55
N LEU A 160 -8.34 0.78 -1.91
CA LEU A 160 -7.06 1.48 -2.08
C LEU A 160 -6.60 1.50 -3.54
N LEU A 161 -6.66 0.35 -4.21
CA LEU A 161 -6.31 0.22 -5.63
C LEU A 161 -7.17 1.15 -6.49
N GLY A 162 -8.48 1.19 -6.23
CA GLY A 162 -9.41 2.11 -6.90
C GLY A 162 -9.00 3.58 -6.72
N SER A 163 -8.63 3.99 -5.50
CA SER A 163 -8.17 5.36 -5.25
C SER A 163 -6.82 5.66 -5.90
N PHE A 164 -5.84 4.76 -5.84
CA PHE A 164 -4.55 4.98 -6.52
C PHE A 164 -4.69 5.07 -8.04
N SER A 165 -5.52 4.23 -8.66
CA SER A 165 -5.80 4.30 -10.10
C SER A 165 -6.37 5.66 -10.49
N LYS A 166 -7.38 6.15 -9.74
CA LYS A 166 -7.97 7.47 -9.99
C LYS A 166 -6.94 8.58 -9.82
N ILE A 167 -6.09 8.54 -8.79
CA ILE A 167 -5.03 9.54 -8.61
C ILE A 167 -4.07 9.53 -9.82
N SER A 168 -3.67 8.35 -10.30
CA SER A 168 -2.80 8.24 -11.47
C SER A 168 -3.43 8.87 -12.72
N ASP A 169 -4.71 8.61 -12.97
CA ASP A 169 -5.45 9.19 -14.10
C ASP A 169 -5.61 10.71 -13.94
N LEU A 170 -5.95 11.19 -12.74
CA LEU A 170 -6.07 12.62 -12.44
C LEU A 170 -4.74 13.36 -12.62
N CYS A 171 -3.61 12.77 -12.20
CA CYS A 171 -2.29 13.35 -12.46
C CYS A 171 -2.00 13.52 -13.96
N LEU A 172 -2.49 12.59 -14.79
CA LEU A 172 -2.33 12.67 -16.24
C LEU A 172 -3.18 13.81 -16.82
N TYR A 173 -4.43 13.95 -16.40
CA TYR A 173 -5.28 15.08 -16.82
C TYR A 173 -4.70 16.42 -16.39
N VAL A 174 -4.23 16.53 -15.14
CA VAL A 174 -3.58 17.73 -14.62
C VAL A 174 -2.35 18.12 -15.45
N CYS A 175 -1.53 17.15 -15.88
CA CYS A 175 -0.39 17.42 -16.77
C CYS A 175 -0.84 18.08 -18.09
N GLU A 176 -1.87 17.53 -18.73
CA GLU A 176 -2.36 18.03 -20.03
C GLU A 176 -3.00 19.41 -19.88
N GLU A 177 -3.77 19.65 -18.80
CA GLU A 177 -4.39 20.95 -18.54
C GLU A 177 -3.37 22.04 -18.24
N LEU A 178 -2.34 21.74 -17.43
CA LEU A 178 -1.25 22.68 -17.17
C LEU A 178 -0.45 23.00 -18.43
N LYS A 179 -0.28 22.03 -19.34
CA LYS A 179 0.36 22.24 -20.63
C LYS A 179 -0.46 23.16 -21.53
N ASN A 180 -1.79 22.98 -21.57
CA ASN A 180 -2.69 23.86 -22.31
C ASN A 180 -2.64 25.29 -21.75
N LEU A 181 -2.62 25.44 -20.43
CA LEU A 181 -2.54 26.75 -19.75
C LEU A 181 -1.19 27.45 -19.91
N SER A 182 -0.08 26.71 -20.00
CA SER A 182 1.24 27.27 -20.23
C SER A 182 1.38 27.99 -21.58
N GLY A 183 0.52 27.68 -22.55
CA GLY A 183 0.49 28.34 -23.86
C GLY A 183 -0.42 29.57 -23.92
N ALA A 184 -1.20 29.86 -22.87
CA ALA A 184 -2.24 30.89 -22.90
C ALA A 184 -1.80 32.19 -22.21
N GLU A 185 -1.81 33.31 -22.95
CA GLU A 185 -1.52 34.66 -22.42
C GLU A 185 -2.48 35.09 -21.30
N SER A 186 -3.71 34.56 -21.28
CA SER A 186 -4.75 34.81 -20.28
C SER A 186 -4.47 34.17 -18.91
N ALA A 187 -3.63 33.13 -18.83
CA ALA A 187 -3.26 32.48 -17.57
C ALA A 187 -2.25 33.29 -16.72
N VAL A 188 -1.69 34.36 -17.31
CA VAL A 188 -0.65 35.22 -16.71
C VAL A 188 -1.15 35.99 -15.48
N GLY A 189 -2.46 36.24 -15.37
CA GLY A 189 -3.08 36.96 -14.24
C GLY A 189 -3.67 36.06 -13.14
N PHE A 190 -3.62 34.74 -13.29
CA PHE A 190 -4.23 33.83 -12.34
C PHE A 190 -3.38 33.74 -11.04
N PRO A 191 -4.00 33.75 -9.83
CA PRO A 191 -3.28 33.78 -8.56
C PRO A 191 -2.72 32.40 -8.14
N TRP A 192 -1.75 31.90 -8.90
CA TRP A 192 -1.11 30.59 -8.70
C TRP A 192 -0.47 30.43 -7.31
N ASP A 193 0.03 31.52 -6.72
CA ASP A 193 0.67 31.50 -5.39
C ASP A 193 -0.28 31.03 -4.28
N SER A 194 -1.59 31.27 -4.42
CA SER A 194 -2.59 30.79 -3.45
C SER A 194 -2.77 29.27 -3.57
N ILE A 195 -2.89 28.76 -4.80
CA ILE A 195 -3.03 27.33 -5.08
C ILE A 195 -1.81 26.57 -4.60
N THR A 196 -0.62 27.03 -4.99
CA THR A 196 0.64 26.40 -4.60
C THR A 196 0.78 26.30 -3.09
N ARG A 197 0.37 27.35 -2.36
CA ARG A 197 0.42 27.35 -0.89
C ARG A 197 -0.48 26.28 -0.29
N ASP A 198 -1.72 26.17 -0.76
CA ASP A 198 -2.67 25.16 -0.28
C ASP A 198 -2.18 23.74 -0.61
N LEU A 199 -1.68 23.53 -1.83
CA LEU A 199 -1.10 22.26 -2.26
C LEU A 199 0.15 21.88 -1.47
N LYS A 200 1.02 22.84 -1.14
CA LYS A 200 2.23 22.61 -0.35
C LYS A 200 1.89 22.23 1.09
N ALA A 201 0.93 22.93 1.71
CA ALA A 201 0.43 22.58 3.03
C ALA A 201 -0.15 21.15 3.05
N PHE A 202 -0.91 20.79 2.00
CA PHE A 202 -1.42 19.44 1.83
C PHE A 202 -0.29 18.40 1.65
N GLN A 203 0.70 18.69 0.81
CA GLN A 203 1.85 17.83 0.57
C GLN A 203 2.63 17.56 1.87
N GLU A 204 2.84 18.58 2.70
CA GLU A 204 3.55 18.44 3.98
C GLU A 204 2.81 17.48 4.93
N LYS A 205 1.49 17.62 5.06
CA LYS A 205 0.64 16.70 5.85
C LYS A 205 0.65 15.27 5.29
N LEU A 206 0.61 15.13 3.96
CA LEU A 206 0.67 13.83 3.31
C LEU A 206 2.01 13.14 3.59
N HIS A 207 3.12 13.84 3.36
CA HIS A 207 4.47 13.33 3.58
C HIS A 207 4.70 12.92 5.04
N SER A 208 4.24 13.72 6.01
CA SER A 208 4.35 13.34 7.43
C SER A 208 3.57 12.07 7.76
N SER A 209 2.41 11.88 7.14
CA SER A 209 1.56 10.71 7.38
C SER A 209 2.15 9.45 6.78
N VAL A 210 2.61 9.50 5.52
CA VAL A 210 3.25 8.37 4.85
C VAL A 210 4.52 7.93 5.60
N LYS A 211 5.34 8.90 6.04
CA LYS A 211 6.51 8.61 6.86
C LYS A 211 6.15 7.93 8.19
N CYS A 212 5.06 8.37 8.83
CA CYS A 212 4.57 7.72 10.05
C CYS A 212 4.15 6.26 9.80
N LEU A 213 3.49 5.98 8.68
CA LEU A 213 3.11 4.61 8.28
C LEU A 213 4.35 3.74 8.02
N GLU A 214 5.36 4.28 7.35
CA GLU A 214 6.63 3.57 7.12
C GLU A 214 7.34 3.21 8.45
N GLU A 215 7.40 4.15 9.39
CA GLU A 215 7.99 3.93 10.72
C GLU A 215 7.25 2.83 11.52
N ILE A 216 5.92 2.77 11.41
CA ILE A 216 5.08 1.71 12.03
C ILE A 216 5.40 0.35 11.40
N THR A 217 5.57 0.30 10.09
CA THR A 217 5.81 -0.94 9.34
C THR A 217 7.24 -1.49 9.55
N SER A 218 8.18 -0.61 9.90
CA SER A 218 9.62 -0.92 10.02
C SER A 218 10.07 -1.43 11.41
N THR A 219 9.30 -1.24 12.49
CA THR A 219 9.81 -1.42 13.86
C THR A 219 9.34 -2.68 14.62
N LYS A 220 10.33 -3.48 15.06
CA LYS A 220 10.30 -4.72 15.87
C LYS A 220 9.59 -4.66 17.24
N SER A 221 8.80 -3.65 17.57
CA SER A 221 8.05 -3.63 18.84
C SER A 221 6.73 -2.86 18.72
N LEU A 222 5.73 -3.56 18.20
CA LEU A 222 4.33 -3.14 18.12
C LEU A 222 3.83 -2.52 19.44
N ALA A 223 4.27 -3.04 20.60
CA ALA A 223 3.88 -2.55 21.92
C ALA A 223 4.45 -1.16 22.31
N ARG A 224 5.66 -0.78 21.84
CA ARG A 224 6.23 0.56 22.09
C ARG A 224 5.57 1.60 21.20
N ILE A 225 5.27 1.22 19.96
CA ILE A 225 4.59 2.03 18.95
C ILE A 225 3.14 2.24 19.37
N GLN A 226 2.42 1.21 19.83
CA GLN A 226 1.04 1.33 20.32
C GLN A 226 0.92 2.25 21.54
N LYS A 227 1.94 2.30 22.42
CA LYS A 227 2.01 3.30 23.51
C LYS A 227 2.25 4.73 23.00
N GLU A 228 3.07 4.91 21.98
CA GLU A 228 3.30 6.21 21.36
C GLU A 228 2.12 6.64 20.46
N LEU A 229 1.41 5.72 19.82
CA LEU A 229 0.17 5.95 19.06
C LEU A 229 -1.02 6.21 19.98
N GLN A 230 -1.10 5.60 21.17
CA GLN A 230 -2.09 5.98 22.18
C GLN A 230 -1.78 7.36 22.80
N LYS A 231 -0.50 7.73 22.94
CA LYS A 231 -0.10 9.10 23.29
C LYS A 231 -0.38 10.10 22.17
N ARG A 232 -0.27 9.68 20.90
CA ARG A 232 -0.46 10.53 19.70
C ARG A 232 -1.87 10.43 19.07
N LYS A 233 -2.76 9.58 19.59
CA LYS A 233 -4.12 9.27 19.10
C LYS A 233 -4.23 9.05 17.58
N ILE A 234 -3.40 8.19 17.01
CA ILE A 234 -3.42 7.94 15.56
C ILE A 234 -3.42 6.44 15.25
N CYS A 235 -4.22 6.10 14.23
CA CYS A 235 -4.26 4.83 13.49
C CYS A 235 -5.05 3.68 14.15
N HIS A 236 -6.19 3.36 13.53
CA HIS A 236 -6.77 2.02 13.63
C HIS A 236 -5.94 1.06 12.77
N ASP A 237 -5.72 -0.16 13.25
CA ASP A 237 -5.04 -1.23 12.51
C ASP A 237 -5.91 -1.59 11.28
N VAL A 238 -5.46 -1.18 10.09
CA VAL A 238 -6.08 -1.43 8.77
C VAL A 238 -6.42 -2.91 8.56
N GLU A 239 -5.75 -3.82 9.27
CA GLU A 239 -5.94 -5.25 9.15
C GLU A 239 -6.68 -5.89 10.35
N ALA A 240 -7.15 -5.11 11.32
CA ALA A 240 -7.85 -5.65 12.50
C ALA A 240 -9.34 -5.96 12.28
N GLY A 241 -9.95 -5.52 11.18
CA GLY A 241 -11.30 -5.97 10.80
C GLY A 241 -12.42 -5.73 11.82
N THR A 242 -12.27 -4.75 12.73
CA THR A 242 -13.32 -4.41 13.71
C THR A 242 -13.75 -2.96 13.60
N ASN A 243 -15.03 -2.78 13.26
CA ASN A 243 -15.78 -1.53 13.39
C ASN A 243 -15.89 -1.18 14.88
N SER A 244 -15.03 -0.29 15.39
CA SER A 244 -15.25 0.34 16.69
C SER A 244 -15.75 1.76 16.48
N ASN A 245 -17.06 1.94 16.67
CA ASN A 245 -17.65 3.22 17.05
C ASN A 245 -17.01 3.63 18.38
N ASP A 246 -16.07 4.58 18.37
CA ASP A 246 -15.72 5.32 19.58
C ASP A 246 -15.26 6.74 19.24
N ASN A 247 -15.72 7.67 20.07
CA ASN A 247 -15.84 9.09 19.79
C ASN A 247 -14.52 9.80 19.42
N GLN A 248 -14.64 10.60 18.36
CA GLN A 248 -13.66 11.56 17.83
C GLN A 248 -12.99 12.38 18.92
N SER A 249 -11.67 12.42 18.90
CA SER A 249 -10.92 13.58 19.36
C SER A 249 -9.84 13.89 18.33
N ASN A 250 -10.06 14.98 17.62
CA ASN A 250 -9.29 15.45 16.48
C ASN A 250 -7.90 15.92 16.93
N MET A 251 -6.88 15.14 16.60
CA MET A 251 -5.55 15.69 16.33
C MET A 251 -5.13 15.12 14.98
N GLU A 252 -5.44 15.90 13.95
CA GLU A 252 -5.41 15.48 12.56
C GLU A 252 -3.98 15.56 12.02
N LEU A 253 -3.26 14.43 12.08
CA LEU A 253 -1.86 14.35 11.67
C LEU A 253 -1.66 14.07 10.17
N GLY A 254 -2.75 14.04 9.39
CA GLY A 254 -2.73 13.82 7.96
C GLY A 254 -3.68 14.72 7.19
N PRO A 255 -3.63 14.68 5.85
CA PRO A 255 -4.53 15.45 5.02
C PRO A 255 -5.97 15.06 5.30
N SER A 256 -6.85 16.05 5.42
CA SER A 256 -8.24 15.83 5.77
C SER A 256 -9.22 16.23 4.71
N GLN A 257 -10.47 15.77 4.90
CA GLN A 257 -11.57 16.15 4.04
C GLN A 257 -11.76 17.68 4.05
N ASP A 258 -11.60 18.32 5.21
CA ASP A 258 -11.66 19.77 5.38
C ASP A 258 -10.57 20.49 4.56
N ASP A 259 -9.36 19.93 4.48
CA ASP A 259 -8.29 20.49 3.64
C ASP A 259 -8.65 20.47 2.14
N ALA A 260 -9.21 19.35 1.66
CA ALA A 260 -9.61 19.19 0.27
C ALA A 260 -10.81 20.09 -0.09
N GLU A 261 -11.79 20.21 0.83
CA GLU A 261 -12.93 21.11 0.66
C GLU A 261 -12.52 22.57 0.67
N ARG A 262 -11.64 22.96 1.61
CA ARG A 262 -11.07 24.30 1.68
C ARG A 262 -10.35 24.67 0.39
N PHE A 263 -9.51 23.77 -0.14
CA PHE A 263 -8.86 23.99 -1.44
C PHE A 263 -9.90 24.23 -2.54
N SER A 264 -10.94 23.40 -2.60
CA SER A 264 -11.97 23.48 -3.63
C SER A 264 -12.70 24.83 -3.60
N VAL A 265 -13.08 25.29 -2.40
CA VAL A 265 -13.74 26.59 -2.21
C VAL A 265 -12.80 27.74 -2.57
N SER A 266 -11.55 27.71 -2.10
CA SER A 266 -10.52 28.70 -2.46
C SER A 266 -10.33 28.77 -3.98
N PHE A 267 -10.18 27.64 -4.64
CA PHE A 267 -9.97 27.57 -6.09
C PHE A 267 -11.15 28.18 -6.86
N VAL A 268 -12.39 27.84 -6.49
CA VAL A 268 -13.60 28.38 -7.13
C VAL A 268 -13.69 29.90 -6.96
N MET A 269 -13.33 30.45 -5.80
CA MET A 269 -13.29 31.90 -5.60
C MET A 269 -12.24 32.57 -6.49
N LEU A 270 -11.04 31.99 -6.61
CA LEU A 270 -9.98 32.51 -7.47
C LEU A 270 -10.37 32.45 -8.95
N LEU A 271 -11.03 31.37 -9.38
CA LEU A 271 -11.57 31.23 -10.72
C LEU A 271 -12.63 32.29 -11.02
N LYS A 272 -13.54 32.55 -10.07
CA LYS A 272 -14.56 33.59 -10.21
C LYS A 272 -13.92 34.97 -10.32
N GLU A 273 -12.97 35.30 -9.44
CA GLU A 273 -12.26 36.58 -9.46
C GLU A 273 -11.50 36.78 -10.78
N ALA A 274 -10.85 35.72 -11.29
CA ALA A 274 -10.17 35.75 -12.57
C ALA A 274 -11.16 35.99 -13.72
N THR A 275 -12.32 35.33 -13.70
CA THR A 275 -13.35 35.47 -14.74
C THR A 275 -14.03 36.85 -14.72
N ASP A 276 -14.30 37.40 -13.54
CA ASP A 276 -14.96 38.70 -13.37
C ASP A 276 -14.10 39.88 -13.88
N LYS A 277 -12.75 39.74 -13.87
CA LYS A 277 -11.80 40.75 -14.37
C LYS A 277 -11.68 40.80 -15.90
N ILE A 278 -12.32 39.87 -16.61
CA ILE A 278 -11.97 39.53 -18.00
C ILE A 278 -13.00 40.05 -19.04
N SER A 279 -14.01 40.85 -18.67
CA SER A 279 -15.03 41.32 -19.63
C SER A 279 -14.48 42.31 -20.69
N GLY A 280 -14.41 41.88 -21.96
CA GLY A 280 -14.07 42.71 -23.11
C GLY A 280 -13.82 41.91 -24.40
N SER A 281 -14.49 42.29 -25.50
CA SER A 281 -14.40 41.86 -26.92
C SER A 281 -14.61 40.36 -27.31
N THR A 282 -15.25 40.14 -28.46
CA THR A 282 -15.85 38.84 -28.89
C THR A 282 -14.86 37.75 -29.34
N ALA A 283 -13.68 38.11 -29.87
CA ALA A 283 -12.64 37.13 -30.22
C ALA A 283 -11.81 36.72 -28.98
N GLU A 284 -11.66 37.65 -28.05
CA GLU A 284 -11.14 37.39 -26.71
C GLU A 284 -12.07 36.43 -25.96
N GLU A 285 -13.39 36.57 -26.07
CA GLU A 285 -14.38 35.76 -25.33
C GLU A 285 -14.26 34.25 -25.58
N VAL A 286 -13.95 33.80 -26.80
CA VAL A 286 -13.79 32.36 -27.10
C VAL A 286 -12.53 31.80 -26.44
N PHE A 287 -11.39 32.48 -26.58
CA PHE A 287 -10.13 32.10 -25.92
C PHE A 287 -10.21 32.16 -24.39
N LYS A 288 -10.99 33.11 -23.87
CA LYS A 288 -11.33 33.26 -22.45
C LYS A 288 -12.19 32.10 -21.94
N SER A 289 -13.18 31.68 -22.73
CA SER A 289 -14.04 30.53 -22.39
C SER A 289 -13.23 29.23 -22.30
N GLU A 290 -12.27 29.03 -23.22
CA GLU A 290 -11.39 27.88 -23.21
C GLU A 290 -10.44 27.89 -22.01
N THR A 291 -9.83 29.03 -21.69
CA THR A 291 -8.97 29.17 -20.50
C THR A 291 -9.74 28.92 -19.21
N ALA A 292 -10.97 29.45 -19.09
CA ALA A 292 -11.83 29.24 -17.93
C ALA A 292 -12.23 27.77 -17.77
N LEU A 293 -12.49 27.06 -18.89
CA LEU A 293 -12.75 25.63 -18.89
C LEU A 293 -11.52 24.83 -18.43
N CYS A 294 -10.32 25.13 -18.95
CA CYS A 294 -9.06 24.48 -18.54
C CYS A 294 -8.74 24.72 -17.06
N LEU A 295 -8.99 25.92 -16.54
CA LEU A 295 -8.84 26.20 -15.10
C LEU A 295 -9.89 25.45 -14.28
N SER A 296 -11.14 25.40 -14.73
CA SER A 296 -12.21 24.67 -14.05
C SER A 296 -11.91 23.17 -13.97
N SER A 297 -11.47 22.57 -15.09
CA SER A 297 -11.09 21.16 -15.14
C SER A 297 -9.86 20.88 -14.29
N LEU A 298 -8.86 21.76 -14.30
CA LEU A 298 -7.68 21.68 -13.43
C LEU A 298 -8.07 21.68 -11.95
N GLY A 299 -8.89 22.65 -11.53
CA GLY A 299 -9.36 22.76 -10.15
C GLY A 299 -10.14 21.52 -9.70
N PHE A 300 -11.02 21.02 -10.58
CA PHE A 300 -11.74 19.77 -10.35
C PHE A 300 -10.77 18.59 -10.18
N CYS A 301 -9.79 18.45 -11.07
CA CYS A 301 -8.86 17.32 -11.02
C CYS A 301 -8.00 17.34 -9.75
N ILE A 302 -7.48 18.52 -9.37
CA ILE A 302 -6.68 18.67 -8.15
C ILE A 302 -7.53 18.41 -6.90
N SER A 303 -8.74 18.97 -6.83
CA SER A 303 -9.69 18.74 -5.74
C SER A 303 -9.99 17.24 -5.58
N ARG A 304 -10.30 16.55 -6.69
CA ARG A 304 -10.55 15.11 -6.67
C ARG A 304 -9.33 14.30 -6.27
N LEU A 305 -8.14 14.70 -6.70
CA LEU A 305 -6.89 14.04 -6.32
C LEU A 305 -6.67 14.12 -4.81
N MET A 306 -6.90 15.31 -4.22
CA MET A 306 -6.81 15.49 -2.76
C MET A 306 -7.83 14.63 -2.03
N GLN A 307 -9.08 14.58 -2.50
CA GLN A 307 -10.13 13.74 -1.89
C GLN A 307 -9.78 12.24 -1.94
N GLU A 308 -9.31 11.72 -3.08
CA GLU A 308 -8.91 10.31 -3.18
C GLU A 308 -7.67 10.00 -2.32
N THR A 309 -6.77 10.97 -2.15
CA THR A 309 -5.64 10.85 -1.23
C THR A 309 -6.11 10.76 0.22
N VAL A 310 -7.07 11.60 0.62
CA VAL A 310 -7.71 11.50 1.96
C VAL A 310 -8.39 10.14 2.14
N CYS A 311 -9.05 9.60 1.12
CA CYS A 311 -9.65 8.26 1.16
C CYS A 311 -8.61 7.16 1.41
N ILE A 312 -7.42 7.28 0.82
CA ILE A 312 -6.31 6.34 1.06
C ILE A 312 -5.83 6.41 2.51
N MET A 313 -5.73 7.61 3.08
CA MET A 313 -5.24 7.81 4.45
C MET A 313 -6.26 7.40 5.52
N ALA A 314 -7.54 7.29 5.16
CA ALA A 314 -8.62 6.89 6.06
C ALA A 314 -8.83 5.36 6.14
N GLU A 315 -8.34 4.61 5.16
CA GLU A 315 -8.35 3.14 5.15
C GLU A 315 -7.20 2.56 5.98
#